data_AF-A0AAU6JAT4-F1
#
_entry.id   AF-A0AAU6JAT4-F1
#
_cell.length_a   1.000
_cell.length_b   1.000
_cell.length_c   1.000
_cell.angle_alpha   90.00
_cell.angle_beta   90.00
_cell.angle_gamma   90.00
#
_symmetry.space_group_name_H-M   'P 1'
#
loop_
_entity.id
_entity.type
_entity.pdbx_description
1 polymer ?
#
loop_
_entity_poly.entity_id
_entity_poly.type
_entity_poly.pdbx_seq_one_letter_code
_entity_poly.pdbx_strand_id
1 'polypeptide(L)' 'MTEETAIESARKVWPEAEGFEPAAGGWTFRVGGGYAWITDSGRVAADPEGLRSHARQRITDS' A
#
# COMPACT_ATOMS: atom_id res chain seq x y z
N MET A 1 2.76 11.71 -2.11
CA MET A 1 3.11 11.35 -0.71
C MET A 1 4.58 10.93 -0.64
N THR A 2 5.27 11.13 0.48
CA THR A 2 6.65 10.62 0.68
C THR A 2 6.64 9.16 1.17
N GLU A 3 7.77 8.46 1.05
CA GLU A 3 7.91 7.09 1.56
C GLU A 3 7.65 7.01 3.07
N GLU A 4 8.20 7.94 3.86
CA GLU A 4 8.04 7.98 5.31
C GLU A 4 6.55 8.09 5.72
N THR A 5 5.82 9.02 5.11
CA THR A 5 4.37 9.17 5.35
C THR A 5 3.59 7.92 4.93
N ALA A 6 3.98 7.27 3.84
CA ALA A 6 3.35 6.02 3.40
C ALA A 6 3.60 4.89 4.41
N ILE A 7 4.84 4.76 4.91
CA ILE A 7 5.21 3.77 5.94
C ILE A 7 4.41 4.00 7.22
N GLU A 8 4.42 5.23 7.74
CA GLU A 8 3.71 5.57 8.97
C GLU A 8 2.20 5.31 8.84
N SER A 9 1.60 5.69 7.72
CA SER A 9 0.17 5.54 7.49
C SER A 9 -0.23 4.09 7.27
N ALA A 10 0.56 3.32 6.51
CA ALA A 10 0.33 1.90 6.31
C ALA A 10 0.46 1.13 7.64
N ARG A 11 1.48 1.43 8.45
CA ARG A 11 1.72 0.73 9.73
C ARG A 11 0.71 1.02 10.83
N LYS A 12 -0.07 2.10 10.71
CA LYS A 12 -1.24 2.33 11.58
C LYS A 12 -2.36 1.32 11.35
N VAL A 13 -2.48 0.79 10.13
CA VAL A 13 -3.49 -0.20 9.74
C VAL A 13 -2.91 -1.61 9.75
N TRP A 14 -1.68 -1.75 9.28
CA TRP A 14 -0.96 -3.01 9.07
C TRP A 14 0.42 -2.93 9.75
N PRO A 15 0.54 -3.20 11.06
CA PRO A 15 1.79 -3.03 11.81
C PRO A 15 3.01 -3.76 11.20
N GLU A 16 2.76 -4.89 10.53
CA GLU A 16 3.76 -5.71 9.84
C GLU A 16 4.12 -5.25 8.42
N ALA A 17 3.58 -4.11 7.95
CA ALA A 17 3.83 -3.62 6.61
C ALA A 17 5.33 -3.36 6.34
N GLU A 18 5.82 -3.88 5.22
CA GLU A 18 7.21 -3.81 4.78
C GLU A 18 7.36 -3.78 3.25
N GLY A 19 8.58 -3.61 2.73
CA GLY A 19 8.86 -3.72 1.30
C GLY A 19 8.08 -2.70 0.45
N PHE A 20 8.10 -1.45 0.88
CA PHE A 20 7.40 -0.34 0.23
C PHE A 20 8.00 -0.05 -1.14
N GLU A 21 7.12 0.07 -2.14
CA GLU A 21 7.50 0.45 -3.50
C GLU A 21 6.53 1.50 -4.05
N PRO A 22 7.04 2.56 -4.71
CA PRO A 22 6.20 3.59 -5.29
C PRO A 22 5.40 3.02 -6.47
N ALA A 23 4.18 3.52 -6.61
CA ALA A 23 3.29 3.26 -7.74
C ALA A 23 2.69 4.60 -8.24
N ALA A 24 2.09 4.59 -9.42
CA ALA A 24 1.39 5.78 -9.91
C ALA A 24 0.22 6.11 -8.97
N GLY A 25 0.30 7.25 -8.27
CA GLY A 25 -0.73 7.71 -7.33
C GLY A 25 -0.65 7.14 -5.91
N GLY A 26 0.45 6.49 -5.52
CA GLY A 26 0.60 5.97 -4.16
C GLY A 26 1.78 5.00 -3.98
N TRP A 27 1.60 4.08 -3.03
CA TRP A 27 2.62 3.10 -2.65
C TRP A 27 1.99 1.72 -2.48
N THR A 28 2.76 0.69 -2.80
CA THR A 28 2.42 -0.71 -2.48
C THR A 28 3.39 -1.25 -1.44
N PHE A 29 2.93 -2.16 -0.59
CA PHE A 29 3.73 -2.78 0.45
C PHE A 29 3.30 -4.22 0.67
N ARG A 30 4.19 -5.03 1.23
CA ARG A 30 3.91 -6.41 1.62
C ARG A 30 3.28 -6.43 3.00
N VAL A 31 2.27 -7.28 3.18
CA VAL A 31 1.61 -7.52 4.47
C VAL A 31 1.12 -8.97 4.52
N GLY A 32 1.43 -9.68 5.60
CA GLY A 32 1.15 -11.11 5.72
C GLY A 32 1.62 -11.93 4.51
N GLY A 33 0.67 -12.61 3.86
CA GLY A 33 0.90 -13.44 2.67
C GLY A 33 0.75 -12.72 1.32
N GLY A 34 0.47 -11.40 1.31
CA GLY A 34 0.11 -10.66 0.10
C GLY A 34 0.69 -9.25 0.04
N TYR A 35 0.02 -8.40 -0.73
CA TYR A 35 0.40 -7.02 -0.99
C TYR A 35 -0.78 -6.07 -0.79
N ALA A 36 -0.57 -4.98 -0.08
CA ALA A 36 -1.55 -3.92 0.10
C ALA A 36 -1.05 -2.63 -0.55
N TRP A 37 -1.89 -1.60 -0.49
CA TRP A 37 -1.64 -0.31 -1.11
C TRP A 37 -2.10 0.84 -0.22
N ILE A 38 -1.51 2.01 -0.45
CA ILE A 38 -1.95 3.30 0.07
C ILE A 38 -1.91 4.34 -1.05
N THR A 39 -2.98 5.11 -1.23
CA THR A 39 -3.02 6.20 -2.21
C THR A 39 -2.32 7.46 -1.68
N ASP A 40 -1.97 8.38 -2.57
CA ASP A 40 -1.43 9.70 -2.18
C ASP A 40 -2.39 10.53 -1.31
N SER A 41 -3.69 10.25 -1.37
CA SER A 41 -4.71 10.82 -0.48
C SER A 41 -4.79 10.18 0.90
N GLY A 42 -4.01 9.12 1.17
CA GLY A 42 -3.95 8.43 2.47
C GLY A 42 -4.95 7.29 2.64
N ARG A 43 -5.64 6.86 1.57
CA ARG A 43 -6.53 5.70 1.63
C ARG A 43 -5.72 4.42 1.62
N VAL A 44 -5.86 3.59 2.66
CA VAL A 44 -5.16 2.30 2.79
C VAL A 44 -6.11 1.16 2.40
N ALA A 45 -5.57 0.12 1.76
CA ALA A 45 -6.29 -1.11 1.45
C ALA A 45 -6.86 -1.76 2.73
N ALA A 46 -8.13 -2.15 2.67
CA ALA A 46 -8.80 -2.86 3.77
C ALA A 46 -8.44 -4.35 3.82
N ASP A 47 -8.04 -4.92 2.68
CA ASP A 47 -7.65 -6.32 2.53
C ASP A 47 -6.39 -6.39 1.64
N PRO A 48 -5.49 -7.36 1.89
CA PRO A 48 -4.33 -7.59 1.04
C PRO A 48 -4.70 -8.32 -0.25
N GLU A 49 -4.06 -7.89 -1.34
CA GLU A 49 -4.10 -8.53 -2.64
C GLU A 49 -3.11 -9.70 -2.70
N GLY A 50 -3.39 -10.71 -3.51
CA GLY A 50 -2.46 -11.83 -3.71
C GLY A 50 -1.17 -11.42 -4.45
N LEU A 51 -1.26 -10.46 -5.37
CA LEU A 51 -0.14 -10.00 -6.21
C LEU A 51 0.07 -8.50 -6.10
N ARG A 52 1.32 -8.06 -6.11
CA ARG A 52 1.66 -6.62 -6.11
C ARG A 52 1.08 -5.88 -7.31
N SER A 53 1.01 -6.51 -8.48
CA SER A 53 0.39 -5.91 -9.68
C SER A 53 -1.08 -5.57 -9.47
N HIS A 54 -1.83 -6.40 -8.74
CA HIS A 54 -3.22 -6.12 -8.39
C HIS A 54 -3.30 -4.94 -7.42
N ALA A 55 -2.46 -4.92 -6.38
CA ALA A 55 -2.39 -3.78 -5.45
C ALA A 55 -2.11 -2.45 -6.18
N ARG A 56 -1.22 -2.47 -7.19
CA ARG A 56 -0.98 -1.31 -8.05
C ARG A 56 -2.21 -0.89 -8.85
N GLN A 57 -2.94 -1.85 -9.41
CA GLN A 57 -4.17 -1.57 -10.16
C GLN A 57 -5.23 -0.90 -9.29
N ARG A 58 -5.38 -1.34 -8.03
CA ARG A 58 -6.33 -0.74 -7.07
C ARG A 58 -6.05 0.73 -6.78
N ILE A 59 -4.78 1.16 -6.77
CA ILE A 59 -4.42 2.57 -6.58
C ILE A 59 -4.98 3.42 -7.72
N THR A 60 -4.88 2.93 -8.96
CA THR A 60 -5.39 3.63 -10.15
C THR A 60 -6.91 3.70 -10.18
N ASP A 61 -7.60 2.69 -9.62
CA ASP A 61 -9.06 2.63 -9.55
C ASP A 61 -9.66 3.39 -8.35
N SER A 62 -8.83 3.90 -7.42
CA SER A 62 -9.24 4.39 -6.08
C SER A 62 -9.58 5.88 -5.97
#